data_AF-A0A7K1Y8Z6-F1
#
_entry.id   AF-A0A7K1Y8Z6-F1
#
_cell.length_a   1.000
_cell.length_b   1.000
_cell.length_c   1.000
_cell.angle_alpha   90.00
_cell.angle_beta   90.00
_cell.angle_gamma   90.00
#
_symmetry.space_group_name_H-M   'P 1'
#
loop_
_entity.id
_entity.type
_entity.pdbx_description
1 polymer ?
#
loop_
_entity_poly.entity_id
_entity_poly.type
_entity_poly.pdbx_seq_one_letter_code
_entity_poly.pdbx_strand_id
1 'polypeptide(L)'
;MDLNDLDNDWANDAPRLIAIGNKNPFNVPDKYFKESFAQIQRHKKILELSQAGEAFEIPADYFEGLTENINSRILLEQNLAQPGLAVPENYFEDLSSRIIAKTKPAKIRRINPLRSWISYAAAAAVLVAVTTGILINKEHNTLHYKLSDVPDQEIINYLELHADAGDTQEIIDNLGRVPAIGKDVPDNTLQQDIDSTL
;
A
#
# COMPACT_ATOMS: atom_id res chain seq x y z
N MET A 1 -34.92 27.10 39.88
CA MET A 1 -36.35 27.03 40.24
C MET A 1 -36.52 25.68 40.89
N ASP A 2 -36.48 25.66 42.23
CA ASP A 2 -36.62 24.44 43.01
C ASP A 2 -38.02 23.88 42.80
N LEU A 3 -38.10 22.64 42.32
CA LEU A 3 -39.37 21.95 42.04
C LEU A 3 -40.10 21.48 43.31
N ASN A 4 -39.58 21.82 44.49
CA ASN A 4 -40.07 21.34 45.79
C ASN A 4 -41.07 22.28 46.48
N ASP A 5 -41.29 23.49 45.95
CA ASP A 5 -42.16 24.50 46.56
C ASP A 5 -43.48 24.72 45.80
N LEU A 6 -43.90 23.74 44.98
CA LEU A 6 -45.29 23.70 44.53
C LEU A 6 -46.10 23.06 45.66
N ASP A 7 -46.68 23.91 46.52
CA ASP A 7 -47.70 23.49 47.48
C ASP A 7 -48.68 22.56 46.75
N ASN A 8 -48.84 21.34 47.27
CA ASN A 8 -49.62 20.26 46.68
C ASN A 8 -51.14 20.53 46.79
N ASP A 9 -51.59 21.75 46.50
CA ASP A 9 -53.02 22.12 46.54
C ASP A 9 -53.84 21.30 45.52
N TRP A 10 -53.23 20.96 44.38
CA TRP A 10 -53.83 20.08 43.38
C TRP A 10 -54.24 18.71 43.96
N ALA A 11 -53.59 18.28 45.05
CA ALA A 11 -53.89 17.02 45.72
C ALA A 11 -55.30 17.08 46.36
N ASN A 12 -55.66 18.22 46.96
CA ASN A 12 -57.00 18.44 47.51
C ASN A 12 -58.06 18.48 46.41
N ASP A 13 -57.74 19.06 45.26
CA ASP A 13 -58.66 19.20 44.13
C ASP A 13 -58.83 17.90 43.32
N ALA A 14 -57.83 17.03 43.33
CA ALA A 14 -57.84 15.78 42.57
C ALA A 14 -57.44 14.55 43.41
N PRO A 15 -58.22 14.20 44.45
CA PRO A 15 -57.89 13.08 45.36
C PRO A 15 -57.80 11.73 44.66
N ARG A 16 -58.51 11.57 43.53
CA ARG A 16 -58.42 10.37 42.68
C ARG A 16 -57.05 10.22 42.01
N LEU A 17 -56.37 11.31 41.68
CA LEU A 17 -55.03 11.28 41.09
C LEU A 17 -53.96 10.94 42.15
N ILE A 18 -54.14 11.43 43.39
CA ILE A 18 -53.30 10.99 44.52
C ILE A 18 -53.40 9.47 44.68
N ALA A 19 -54.63 8.92 44.66
CA ALA A 19 -54.87 7.50 44.89
C ALA A 19 -54.25 6.58 43.82
N ILE A 20 -54.09 7.07 42.59
CA ILE A 20 -53.40 6.36 41.50
C ILE A 20 -51.88 6.34 41.72
N GLY A 21 -51.33 7.34 42.42
CA GLY A 21 -49.90 7.50 42.68
C GLY A 21 -49.08 7.87 41.43
N ASN A 22 -47.78 8.11 41.60
CA ASN A 22 -46.86 8.43 40.50
C ASN A 22 -46.47 7.20 39.65
N LYS A 23 -47.41 6.29 39.42
CA LYS A 23 -47.22 5.11 38.58
C LYS A 23 -47.96 5.33 37.27
N ASN A 24 -47.26 5.18 36.15
CA ASN A 24 -47.88 5.26 34.84
C ASN A 24 -48.89 4.10 34.68
N PRO A 25 -50.21 4.36 34.59
CA PRO A 25 -51.21 3.30 34.44
C PRO A 25 -51.31 2.78 33.00
N PHE A 26 -50.64 3.42 32.05
CA PHE A 26 -50.65 3.03 30.64
C PHE A 26 -49.54 2.04 30.36
N ASN A 27 -49.94 0.87 29.85
CA ASN A 27 -49.00 -0.09 29.28
C ASN A 27 -49.00 0.06 27.75
N VAL A 28 -47.83 0.15 27.15
CA VAL A 28 -47.69 0.17 25.69
C VAL A 28 -47.23 -1.20 25.21
N PRO A 29 -47.68 -1.66 24.03
CA PRO A 29 -47.18 -2.88 23.43
C PRO A 29 -45.66 -2.86 23.25
N ASP A 30 -45.06 -4.05 23.29
CA ASP A 30 -43.64 -4.21 23.00
C ASP A 30 -43.29 -3.56 21.66
N LYS A 31 -42.19 -2.80 21.66
CA LYS A 31 -41.66 -2.04 20.50
C LYS A 31 -42.47 -0.82 20.05
N TYR A 32 -43.56 -0.43 20.71
CA TYR A 32 -44.35 0.77 20.35
C TYR A 32 -43.47 2.00 20.12
N PHE A 33 -42.64 2.37 21.09
CA PHE A 33 -41.74 3.54 20.95
C PHE A 33 -40.55 3.29 20.02
N LYS A 34 -40.08 2.04 19.90
CA LYS A 34 -38.96 1.69 19.01
C LYS A 34 -39.38 1.82 17.54
N GLU A 35 -40.61 1.45 17.21
CA GLU A 35 -41.14 1.49 15.84
C GLU A 35 -41.79 2.83 15.52
N SER A 36 -42.35 3.53 16.50
CA SER A 36 -43.00 4.83 16.31
C SER A 36 -42.07 5.84 15.62
N PHE A 37 -40.81 5.94 16.03
CA PHE A 37 -39.85 6.83 15.38
C PHE A 37 -39.64 6.47 13.90
N ALA A 38 -39.45 5.19 13.59
CA ALA A 38 -39.29 4.73 12.21
C ALA A 38 -40.56 4.96 11.37
N GLN A 39 -41.74 4.76 11.95
CA GLN A 39 -43.03 5.00 11.29
C GLN A 39 -43.24 6.49 11.00
N ILE A 40 -42.91 7.37 11.95
CA ILE A 40 -42.99 8.83 11.78
C ILE A 40 -42.05 9.30 10.66
N GLN A 41 -40.80 8.81 10.63
CA GLN A 41 -39.85 9.18 9.57
C GLN A 41 -40.32 8.69 8.19
N ARG A 42 -40.91 7.49 8.10
CA ARG A 42 -41.51 6.99 6.85
C ARG A 42 -42.66 7.88 6.39
N HIS A 43 -43.57 8.25 7.30
CA HIS A 43 -44.69 9.13 6.97
C HIS A 43 -44.21 10.51 6.50
N LYS A 44 -43.22 11.09 7.20
CA LYS A 44 -42.62 12.36 6.81
C LYS A 44 -42.04 12.28 5.39
N LYS A 45 -41.28 11.22 5.08
CA LYS A 45 -40.70 11.02 3.74
C LYS A 45 -41.77 10.88 2.65
N ILE A 46 -42.85 10.12 2.91
CA ILE A 46 -43.97 9.99 1.96
C ILE A 46 -44.62 11.36 1.71
N LEU A 47 -44.82 12.14 2.79
CA LEU A 47 -45.41 13.47 2.70
C LEU A 47 -44.51 14.44 1.92
N GLU A 48 -43.20 14.43 2.16
CA GLU A 48 -42.22 15.22 1.40
C GLU A 48 -42.23 14.85 -0.10
N LEU A 49 -42.27 13.56 -0.43
CA LEU A 49 -42.36 13.09 -1.81
C LEU A 49 -43.68 13.52 -2.47
N SER A 50 -44.80 13.49 -1.74
CA SER A 50 -46.10 13.95 -2.24
C SER A 50 -46.15 15.47 -2.49
N GLN A 51 -45.39 16.27 -1.73
CA GLN A 51 -45.28 17.73 -1.90
C GLN A 51 -44.27 18.14 -2.98
N ALA A 52 -43.29 17.29 -3.29
CA ALA A 52 -42.24 17.54 -4.26
C ALA A 52 -42.70 17.45 -5.74
N GLY A 53 -44.01 17.28 -5.99
CA GLY A 53 -44.59 17.30 -7.34
C GLY A 53 -44.43 15.99 -8.12
N GLU A 54 -43.72 14.99 -7.58
CA GLU A 54 -43.82 13.60 -8.03
C GLU A 54 -45.05 12.95 -7.38
N ALA A 55 -46.24 13.52 -7.67
CA ALA A 55 -47.48 12.86 -7.33
C ALA A 55 -47.47 11.51 -8.06
N PHE A 56 -47.70 10.43 -7.32
CA PHE A 56 -47.96 9.13 -7.91
C PHE A 56 -49.27 9.23 -8.70
N GLU A 57 -49.14 9.52 -10.00
CA GLU A 57 -50.28 9.60 -10.91
C GLU A 57 -50.72 8.19 -11.26
N ILE A 58 -51.96 7.87 -10.85
CA ILE A 58 -52.59 6.63 -11.25
C ILE A 58 -52.91 6.77 -12.74
N PRO A 59 -52.43 5.86 -13.61
CA PRO A 59 -52.76 5.90 -15.03
C PRO A 59 -54.27 5.96 -15.24
N ALA A 60 -54.69 6.67 -16.28
CA ALA A 60 -56.07 6.60 -16.75
C ALA A 60 -56.45 5.13 -16.93
N ASP A 61 -57.63 4.76 -16.44
CA ASP A 61 -58.22 3.42 -16.57
C ASP A 61 -57.57 2.30 -15.72
N TYR A 62 -56.65 2.63 -14.79
CA TYR A 62 -56.08 1.64 -13.85
C TYR A 62 -57.17 0.83 -13.14
N PHE A 63 -58.16 1.50 -12.56
CA PHE A 63 -59.24 0.85 -11.82
C PHE A 63 -60.24 0.13 -12.72
N GLU A 64 -60.44 0.62 -13.95
CA GLU A 64 -61.33 -0.01 -14.93
C GLU A 64 -60.77 -1.38 -15.36
N GLY A 65 -59.47 -1.45 -15.66
CA GLY A 65 -58.80 -2.69 -16.02
C GLY A 65 -58.36 -3.56 -14.83
N LEU A 66 -58.42 -3.06 -13.59
CA LEU A 66 -57.86 -3.76 -12.42
C LEU A 66 -58.54 -5.11 -12.18
N THR A 67 -59.87 -5.13 -12.19
CA THR A 67 -60.66 -6.34 -11.92
C THR A 67 -60.38 -7.42 -12.96
N GLU A 68 -60.34 -7.04 -14.24
CA GLU A 68 -60.06 -7.96 -15.34
C GLU A 68 -58.60 -8.47 -15.31
N ASN A 69 -57.65 -7.62 -14.96
CA ASN A 69 -56.25 -8.01 -14.76
C ASN A 69 -56.06 -8.99 -13.60
N ILE A 70 -56.76 -8.79 -12.48
CA ILE A 70 -56.70 -9.72 -11.34
C ILE A 70 -57.30 -11.07 -11.75
N ASN A 71 -58.48 -11.06 -12.37
CA ASN A 71 -59.16 -12.29 -12.77
C ASN A 71 -58.38 -13.05 -13.85
N SER A 72 -57.77 -12.36 -14.82
CA SER A 72 -56.95 -13.00 -15.85
C SER A 72 -55.70 -13.66 -15.26
N ARG A 73 -55.07 -13.05 -14.26
CA ARG A 73 -53.94 -13.65 -13.54
C ARG A 73 -54.36 -14.88 -12.73
N ILE A 74 -55.48 -14.81 -12.01
CA ILE A 74 -56.01 -15.96 -11.26
C ILE A 74 -56.32 -17.11 -12.22
N LEU A 75 -56.98 -16.83 -13.35
CA LEU A 75 -57.28 -17.84 -14.36
C LEU A 75 -56.00 -18.41 -14.99
N LEU A 76 -55.00 -17.58 -15.26
CA LEU A 76 -53.71 -18.04 -15.75
C LEU A 76 -53.02 -18.95 -14.72
N GLU A 77 -53.00 -18.58 -13.45
CA GLU A 77 -52.42 -19.40 -12.37
C GLU A 77 -53.16 -20.74 -12.20
N GLN A 78 -54.49 -20.74 -12.31
CA GLN A 78 -55.30 -21.96 -12.27
C GLN A 78 -55.06 -22.88 -13.48
N ASN A 79 -54.88 -22.31 -14.68
CA ASN A 79 -54.59 -23.07 -15.90
C ASN A 79 -53.11 -23.46 -16.02
N LEU A 80 -52.22 -22.71 -15.37
CA LEU A 80 -50.80 -23.03 -15.18
C LEU A 80 -50.58 -23.97 -13.98
N ALA A 81 -51.55 -24.84 -13.66
CA ALA A 81 -51.33 -26.04 -12.86
C ALA A 81 -50.32 -27.03 -13.50
N GLN A 82 -49.43 -26.55 -14.37
CA GLN A 82 -48.16 -27.19 -14.63
C GLN A 82 -47.18 -26.81 -13.53
N PRO A 83 -46.40 -27.77 -13.04
CA PRO A 83 -45.53 -27.56 -11.91
C PRO A 83 -44.26 -26.82 -12.38
N GLY A 84 -44.39 -25.56 -12.80
CA GLY A 84 -43.28 -24.70 -13.24
C GLY A 84 -42.32 -24.35 -12.12
N LEU A 85 -42.69 -24.67 -10.87
CA LEU A 85 -41.85 -24.59 -9.68
C LEU A 85 -41.48 -25.97 -9.12
N ALA A 86 -41.89 -27.08 -9.76
CA ALA A 86 -41.37 -28.38 -9.36
C ALA A 86 -40.00 -28.61 -9.97
N VAL A 87 -39.13 -29.06 -9.09
CA VAL A 87 -37.79 -29.48 -9.44
C VAL A 87 -37.87 -30.88 -10.08
N PRO A 88 -37.05 -31.20 -11.10
CA PRO A 88 -37.01 -32.54 -11.69
C PRO A 88 -36.73 -33.63 -10.64
N GLU A 89 -37.21 -34.83 -10.92
CA GLU A 89 -36.92 -36.02 -10.10
C GLU A 89 -35.40 -36.17 -9.92
N ASN A 90 -34.97 -36.44 -8.68
CA ASN A 90 -33.56 -36.60 -8.29
C ASN A 90 -32.64 -35.38 -8.51
N TYR A 91 -33.17 -34.16 -8.71
CA TYR A 91 -32.33 -32.96 -8.84
C TYR A 91 -31.35 -32.78 -7.69
N PHE A 92 -31.81 -32.92 -6.45
CA PHE A 92 -30.97 -32.71 -5.26
C PHE A 92 -29.97 -33.86 -5.04
N GLU A 93 -30.36 -35.10 -5.35
CA GLU A 93 -29.48 -36.27 -5.30
C GLU A 93 -28.31 -36.13 -6.30
N ASP A 94 -28.62 -35.68 -7.52
CA ASP A 94 -27.63 -35.50 -8.58
C ASP A 94 -26.82 -34.19 -8.48
N LEU A 95 -27.33 -33.19 -7.76
CA LEU A 95 -26.77 -31.83 -7.75
C LEU A 95 -25.30 -31.83 -7.32
N SER A 96 -24.98 -32.56 -6.24
CA SER A 96 -23.63 -32.67 -5.71
C SER A 96 -22.66 -33.24 -6.77
N SER A 97 -23.03 -34.36 -7.39
CA SER A 97 -22.26 -35.00 -8.45
C SER A 97 -22.05 -34.08 -9.65
N ARG A 98 -23.07 -33.31 -10.04
CA ARG A 98 -22.99 -32.34 -11.15
C ARG A 98 -22.07 -31.16 -10.83
N ILE A 99 -22.10 -30.66 -9.60
CA ILE A 99 -21.20 -29.58 -9.16
C ILE A 99 -19.75 -30.06 -9.17
N ILE A 100 -19.48 -31.25 -8.63
CA ILE A 100 -18.13 -31.83 -8.60
C ILE A 100 -17.62 -32.07 -10.03
N ALA A 101 -18.45 -32.62 -10.92
CA ALA A 101 -18.08 -32.84 -12.31
C ALA A 101 -17.79 -31.54 -13.08
N LYS A 102 -18.46 -30.43 -12.74
CA LYS A 102 -18.29 -29.13 -13.39
C LYS A 102 -17.22 -28.24 -12.73
N THR A 103 -16.75 -28.58 -11.54
CA THR A 103 -15.71 -27.81 -10.84
C THR A 103 -14.34 -28.41 -11.08
N LYS A 104 -13.42 -27.64 -11.66
CA LYS A 104 -12.02 -28.05 -11.79
C LYS A 104 -11.34 -27.84 -10.43
N PRO A 105 -10.49 -28.76 -9.96
CA PRO A 105 -9.72 -28.53 -8.75
C PRO A 105 -8.86 -27.28 -8.94
N ALA A 106 -9.03 -26.30 -8.06
CA ALA A 106 -8.22 -25.09 -8.08
C ALA A 106 -6.74 -25.47 -7.97
N LYS A 107 -5.90 -24.98 -8.89
CA LYS A 107 -4.46 -25.22 -8.85
C LYS A 107 -3.88 -24.45 -7.67
N ILE A 108 -3.78 -25.11 -6.50
CA ILE A 108 -3.18 -24.54 -5.30
C ILE A 108 -1.68 -24.35 -5.59
N ARG A 109 -1.28 -23.14 -5.95
CA ARG A 109 0.12 -22.76 -6.11
C ARG A 109 0.70 -22.46 -4.73
N ARG A 110 1.49 -23.39 -4.20
CA ARG A 110 2.29 -23.13 -2.99
C ARG A 110 3.30 -22.03 -3.29
N ILE A 111 3.17 -20.89 -2.62
CA ILE A 111 4.15 -19.81 -2.67
C ILE A 111 5.30 -20.18 -1.74
N ASN A 112 6.51 -20.31 -2.29
CA ASN A 112 7.70 -20.59 -1.49
C ASN A 112 8.35 -19.25 -1.13
N PRO A 113 8.37 -18.82 0.15
CA PRO A 113 8.89 -17.50 0.55
C PRO A 113 10.39 -17.34 0.23
N LEU A 114 11.11 -18.46 0.17
CA LEU A 114 12.54 -18.51 -0.15
C LEU A 114 12.87 -18.00 -1.57
N ARG A 115 11.93 -18.12 -2.54
CA ARG A 115 12.14 -17.61 -3.91
C ARG A 115 12.10 -16.08 -3.97
N SER A 116 11.32 -15.44 -3.10
CA SER A 116 11.18 -13.97 -3.07
C SER A 116 12.39 -13.27 -2.45
N TRP A 117 13.09 -13.92 -1.52
CA TRP A 117 14.31 -13.37 -0.92
C TRP A 117 15.52 -13.44 -1.86
N ILE A 118 15.59 -14.46 -2.72
CA ILE A 118 16.68 -14.60 -3.71
C ILE A 118 16.67 -13.43 -4.70
N SER A 119 15.49 -12.98 -5.14
CA SER A 119 15.39 -11.80 -6.03
C SER A 119 15.86 -10.50 -5.36
N TYR A 120 15.63 -10.36 -4.06
CA TYR A 120 16.08 -9.18 -3.31
C TYR A 120 17.59 -9.23 -3.04
N ALA A 121 18.11 -10.39 -2.63
CA ALA A 121 19.54 -10.59 -2.41
C ALA A 121 20.37 -10.37 -3.68
N ALA A 122 19.89 -10.82 -4.84
CA ALA A 122 20.53 -10.59 -6.13
C ALA A 122 20.61 -9.09 -6.48
N ALA A 123 19.54 -8.32 -6.26
CA ALA A 123 19.54 -6.88 -6.50
C ALA A 123 20.53 -6.14 -5.57
N ALA A 124 20.57 -6.51 -4.28
CA ALA A 124 21.53 -5.94 -3.34
C ALA A 124 22.98 -6.26 -3.72
N ALA A 125 23.27 -7.48 -4.16
CA ALA A 125 24.60 -7.88 -4.61
C ALA A 125 25.08 -7.09 -5.83
N VAL A 126 24.18 -6.80 -6.78
CA VAL A 126 24.49 -5.95 -7.94
C VAL A 126 24.84 -4.53 -7.50
N LEU A 127 24.07 -3.95 -6.57
CA LEU A 127 24.37 -2.61 -6.06
C LEU A 127 25.74 -2.57 -5.36
N VAL A 128 26.05 -3.56 -4.52
CA VAL A 128 27.37 -3.65 -3.85
C VAL A 128 28.49 -3.80 -4.88
N ALA A 129 28.36 -4.67 -5.88
CA ALA A 129 29.39 -4.85 -6.90
C ALA A 129 29.65 -3.56 -7.70
N VAL A 130 28.59 -2.84 -8.06
CA VAL A 130 28.70 -1.56 -8.78
C VAL A 130 29.34 -0.48 -7.89
N THR A 131 28.92 -0.36 -6.63
CA THR A 131 29.49 0.66 -5.73
C THR A 131 30.97 0.37 -5.42
N THR A 132 31.32 -0.88 -5.14
CA THR A 132 32.71 -1.29 -4.91
C THR A 132 33.58 -1.04 -6.15
N GLY A 133 33.09 -1.34 -7.36
CA GLY A 133 33.81 -1.07 -8.60
C GLY A 133 34.12 0.42 -8.83
N ILE A 134 33.18 1.31 -8.50
CA ILE A 134 33.38 2.77 -8.59
C ILE A 134 34.44 3.26 -7.59
N LEU A 135 34.49 2.69 -6.38
CA LEU A 135 35.46 3.09 -5.35
C LEU A 135 36.89 2.70 -5.73
N ILE A 136 37.09 1.46 -6.19
CA ILE A 136 38.43 0.97 -6.58
C ILE A 136 38.96 1.77 -7.78
N ASN A 137 38.10 2.11 -8.75
CA ASN A 137 38.50 2.92 -9.90
C ASN A 137 39.00 4.33 -9.51
N LYS A 138 38.50 4.91 -8.40
CA LYS A 138 38.94 6.22 -7.92
C LYS A 138 40.30 6.20 -7.22
N GLU A 139 40.74 5.08 -6.63
CA GLU A 139 41.96 5.04 -5.82
C GLU A 139 43.27 4.94 -6.61
N HIS A 140 43.25 4.46 -7.86
CA HIS A 140 44.48 4.23 -8.64
C HIS A 140 45.28 5.50 -9.02
N ASN A 141 44.69 6.69 -8.91
CA ASN A 141 45.37 7.96 -9.26
C ASN A 141 46.01 8.67 -8.06
N THR A 142 45.95 8.10 -6.85
CA THR A 142 46.38 8.79 -5.62
C THR A 142 47.81 8.46 -5.17
N LEU A 143 48.44 7.45 -5.75
CA LEU A 143 49.79 7.03 -5.38
C LEU A 143 50.85 8.00 -5.91
N HIS A 144 50.76 8.38 -7.19
CA HIS A 144 51.69 9.33 -7.80
C HIS A 144 51.68 10.70 -7.10
N TYR A 145 50.49 11.19 -6.72
CA TYR A 145 50.35 12.46 -6.01
C TYR A 145 51.03 12.45 -4.62
N LYS A 146 51.00 11.33 -3.91
CA LYS A 146 51.62 11.22 -2.57
C LYS A 146 53.14 11.04 -2.62
N LEU A 147 53.68 10.55 -3.74
CA LEU A 147 55.13 10.42 -3.92
C LEU A 147 55.77 11.70 -4.46
N SER A 148 55.05 12.49 -5.27
CA SER A 148 55.55 13.76 -5.80
C SER A 148 55.72 14.87 -4.75
N ASP A 149 55.10 14.71 -3.57
CA ASP A 149 55.15 15.69 -2.49
C ASP A 149 56.25 15.38 -1.45
N VAL A 150 57.04 14.32 -1.67
CA VAL A 150 58.20 13.99 -0.82
C VAL A 150 59.38 14.85 -1.29
N PRO A 151 59.93 15.73 -0.44
CA PRO A 151 61.07 16.57 -0.81
C PRO A 151 62.32 15.74 -1.10
N ASP A 152 63.08 16.12 -2.12
CA ASP A 152 64.32 15.43 -2.51
C ASP A 152 65.31 15.27 -1.34
N GLN A 153 65.37 16.25 -0.44
CA GLN A 153 66.23 16.22 0.75
C GLN A 153 65.84 15.11 1.74
N GLU A 154 64.55 14.81 1.85
CA GLU A 154 64.06 13.75 2.73
C GLU A 154 64.38 12.37 2.15
N ILE A 155 64.31 12.24 0.83
CA ILE A 155 64.74 11.03 0.10
C ILE A 155 66.25 10.81 0.29
N ILE A 156 67.06 11.85 0.09
CA ILE A 156 68.51 11.80 0.26
C ILE A 156 68.86 11.42 1.70
N ASN A 157 68.27 12.07 2.70
CA ASN A 157 68.53 11.80 4.11
C ASN A 157 68.09 10.39 4.52
N TYR A 158 66.98 9.88 3.97
CA TYR A 158 66.54 8.51 4.22
C TYR A 158 67.52 7.48 3.65
N LEU A 159 67.98 7.70 2.40
CA LEU A 159 68.97 6.86 1.75
C LEU A 159 70.31 6.91 2.48
N GLU A 160 70.74 8.08 2.94
CA GLU A 160 71.99 8.24 3.70
C GLU A 160 71.93 7.57 5.07
N LEU A 161 70.80 7.66 5.77
CA LEU A 161 70.60 7.02 7.07
C LEU A 161 70.51 5.49 6.99
N HIS A 162 70.04 4.96 5.86
CA HIS A 162 69.82 3.52 5.67
C HIS A 162 70.82 2.85 4.70
N ALA A 163 71.79 3.60 4.16
CA ALA A 163 72.85 3.03 3.35
C ALA A 163 73.80 2.20 4.21
N ASP A 164 73.90 0.90 3.93
CA ASP A 164 74.89 0.00 4.54
C ASP A 164 76.21 0.02 3.74
N ALA A 165 77.30 -0.47 4.34
CA ALA A 165 78.64 -0.45 3.74
C ALA A 165 78.71 -1.15 2.36
N GLY A 166 77.79 -2.05 2.06
CA GLY A 166 77.65 -2.69 0.74
C GLY A 166 77.12 -1.75 -0.36
N ASP A 167 76.21 -0.82 -0.03
CA ASP A 167 75.53 0.05 -1.00
C ASP A 167 76.38 1.26 -1.41
N THR A 168 77.36 1.62 -0.57
CA THR A 168 78.26 2.75 -0.84
C THR A 168 79.06 2.61 -2.13
N GLN A 169 79.41 1.38 -2.54
CA GLN A 169 80.14 1.11 -3.80
C GLN A 169 79.25 1.39 -5.03
N GLU A 170 77.97 1.01 -4.99
CA GLU A 170 77.03 1.17 -6.10
C GLU A 170 76.58 2.62 -6.28
N ILE A 171 76.46 3.36 -5.17
CA ILE A 171 76.21 4.82 -5.18
C ILE A 171 77.41 5.57 -5.79
N ILE A 172 78.65 5.19 -5.47
CA ILE A 172 79.87 5.79 -6.02
C ILE A 172 80.01 5.49 -7.52
N ASP A 173 79.71 4.27 -7.96
CA ASP A 173 79.75 3.88 -9.38
C ASP A 173 78.73 4.62 -10.24
N ASN A 174 77.56 4.96 -9.68
CA ASN A 174 76.53 5.74 -10.35
C ASN A 174 76.79 7.26 -10.26
N LEU A 175 77.30 7.78 -9.15
CA LEU A 175 77.72 9.18 -9.04
C LEU A 175 78.96 9.50 -9.89
N GLY A 176 79.83 8.52 -10.13
CA GLY A 176 80.95 8.63 -11.09
C GLY A 176 80.52 8.84 -12.54
N ARG A 177 79.22 8.64 -12.86
CA ARG A 177 78.59 8.94 -14.15
C ARG A 177 77.80 10.25 -14.17
N VAL A 178 77.73 11.00 -13.07
CA VAL A 178 77.15 12.35 -13.06
C VAL A 178 78.28 13.32 -13.43
N PRO A 179 78.25 13.95 -14.62
CA PRO A 179 79.22 14.99 -14.92
C PRO A 179 79.00 16.11 -13.89
N ALA A 180 80.10 16.57 -13.30
CA ALA A 180 80.13 17.65 -12.34
C ALA A 180 79.15 18.75 -12.75
N ILE A 181 78.25 19.15 -11.83
CA ILE A 181 77.49 20.39 -11.97
C ILE A 181 78.52 21.52 -12.00
N GLY A 182 78.86 21.92 -13.23
CA GLY A 182 80.00 22.77 -13.51
C GLY A 182 80.23 22.90 -15.01
N LYS A 183 79.46 23.81 -15.62
CA LYS A 183 79.62 24.43 -16.95
C LYS A 183 79.15 23.65 -18.19
N ASP A 184 78.18 24.30 -18.85
CA ASP A 184 77.95 24.38 -20.29
C ASP A 184 77.57 23.09 -21.03
N VAL A 185 76.29 22.70 -20.95
CA VAL A 185 75.70 21.74 -21.91
C VAL A 185 74.88 22.54 -22.94
N PRO A 186 75.18 22.45 -24.26
CA PRO A 186 74.47 23.21 -25.29
C PRO A 186 73.05 22.68 -25.53
N ASP A 187 72.13 23.59 -25.88
CA ASP A 187 70.67 23.38 -26.07
C ASP A 187 70.25 22.36 -27.15
N ASN A 188 71.17 21.62 -27.77
CA ASN A 188 70.88 20.77 -28.93
C ASN A 188 70.70 19.28 -28.63
N THR A 189 70.75 18.85 -27.37
CA THR A 189 70.63 17.42 -27.00
C THR A 189 69.20 16.89 -26.99
N LEU A 190 68.18 17.76 -27.02
CA LEU A 190 66.77 17.37 -27.01
C LEU A 190 66.19 17.03 -28.40
N GLN A 191 66.90 17.32 -29.50
CA GLN A 191 66.41 17.03 -30.85
C GLN A 191 66.77 15.62 -31.35
N GLN A 192 67.81 14.99 -30.83
CA GLN A 192 68.30 13.72 -31.37
C GLN A 192 67.39 12.52 -31.01
N ASP A 193 66.64 12.61 -29.92
CA ASP A 193 65.75 11.54 -29.48
C ASP A 193 64.35 11.58 -30.13
N ILE A 194 63.98 12.68 -30.79
CA ILE A 194 62.67 12.82 -31.45
C ILE A 194 62.68 12.18 -32.86
N ASP A 195 63.79 12.24 -33.58
CA ASP A 195 63.89 11.73 -34.97
C ASP A 195 64.20 10.23 -35.07
N SER A 196 64.60 9.56 -33.99
CA SER A 196 64.91 8.12 -34.01
C SER A 196 63.70 7.22 -33.74
N THR A 197 62.52 7.80 -33.47
CA THR A 197 61.28 7.06 -33.16
C THR A 197 60.12 7.39 -34.12
N LEU A 198 60.44 7.75 -35.37
CA LEU A 198 59.46 7.86 -36.47
C LEU A 198 59.87 6.97 -37.66
#